data_AF-A0A2H0DFE7-F1
#
_entry.id   AF-A0A2H0DFE7-F1
#
_cell.length_a   1.000
_cell.length_b   1.000
_cell.length_c   1.000
_cell.angle_alpha   90.00
_cell.angle_beta   90.00
_cell.angle_gamma   90.00
#
_symmetry.space_group_name_H-M   'P 1'
#
loop_
_entity.id
_entity.type
_entity.pdbx_description
1 polymer ?
#
loop_
_entity_poly.entity_id
_entity_poly.type
_entity_poly.pdbx_seq_one_letter_code
_entity_poly.pdbx_strand_id
1 'polypeptide(L)'
;MPYTIESFYDKITHTFSYLMHDSIRLDAAIIDPVLNFSAHSDVIETNQANEILETIAAKQLRVKWLLETHAHADHLSSVTYLRHQRLTQNPEANIEIAIGQRIVEVQQTVNEIFKLDCDEKTHNIHLKTPPSEQEYLSIRETRDKELPYPQLLFPALQVNIRAGRLPKSQRGVSSLRIPLNIPNPLLKTYESIQ
;
A
#
# COMPACT_ATOMS: atom_id res chain seq x y z
N MET A 1 -21.75 20.86 1.79
CA MET A 1 -20.60 21.34 2.58
C MET A 1 -19.41 21.38 1.65
N PRO A 2 -18.67 22.50 1.53
CA PRO A 2 -17.52 22.54 0.64
C PRO A 2 -16.42 21.65 1.22
N TYR A 3 -16.01 20.66 0.44
CA TYR A 3 -14.81 19.88 0.70
C TYR A 3 -13.73 20.31 -0.30
N THR A 4 -12.48 20.20 0.11
CA THR A 4 -11.31 20.46 -0.72
C THR A 4 -10.51 19.17 -0.84
N ILE A 5 -9.95 18.92 -2.01
CA ILE A 5 -9.10 17.77 -2.29
C ILE A 5 -7.77 18.29 -2.84
N GLU A 6 -6.69 17.88 -2.21
CA GLU A 6 -5.32 18.11 -2.65
C GLU A 6 -4.69 16.78 -3.02
N SER A 7 -3.96 16.75 -4.15
CA SER A 7 -3.33 15.54 -4.67
C SER A 7 -1.81 15.65 -4.60
N PHE A 8 -1.16 14.58 -4.14
CA PHE A 8 0.29 14.46 -4.04
C PHE A 8 0.73 13.33 -4.96
N TYR A 9 1.62 13.62 -5.90
CA TYR A 9 2.03 12.67 -6.93
C TYR A 9 3.43 12.14 -6.65
N ASP A 10 3.55 10.81 -6.48
CA ASP A 10 4.84 10.15 -6.41
C ASP A 10 5.33 9.80 -7.83
N LYS A 11 6.50 10.32 -8.19
CA LYS A 11 7.05 10.12 -9.54
C LYS A 11 7.67 8.74 -9.75
N ILE A 12 7.99 8.02 -8.67
CA ILE A 12 8.68 6.73 -8.74
C ILE A 12 7.65 5.61 -8.93
N THR A 13 6.58 5.63 -8.15
CA THR A 13 5.53 4.61 -8.16
C THR A 13 4.32 5.02 -9.01
N HIS A 14 4.30 6.26 -9.51
CA HIS A 14 3.18 6.86 -10.24
C HIS A 14 1.86 6.90 -9.43
N THR A 15 1.97 6.86 -8.11
CA THR A 15 0.83 6.87 -7.18
C THR A 15 0.38 8.30 -6.92
N PHE A 16 -0.94 8.50 -6.85
CA PHE A 16 -1.55 9.71 -6.33
C PHE A 16 -2.10 9.46 -4.93
N SER A 17 -1.62 10.22 -3.97
CA SER A 17 -2.18 10.32 -2.62
C SER A 17 -3.12 11.52 -2.55
N TYR A 18 -4.15 11.46 -1.71
CA TYR A 18 -5.10 12.56 -1.58
C TYR A 18 -5.27 13.01 -0.13
N LEU A 19 -5.31 14.33 0.07
CA LEU A 19 -5.77 14.95 1.30
C LEU A 19 -7.14 15.58 1.02
N MET A 20 -8.19 14.97 1.58
CA MET A 20 -9.54 15.50 1.54
C MET A 20 -9.86 16.17 2.87
N HIS A 21 -10.40 17.38 2.86
CA HIS A 21 -10.78 18.06 4.09
C HIS A 21 -12.06 18.92 3.97
N ASP A 22 -12.76 19.07 5.09
CA ASP A 22 -13.88 20.00 5.25
C ASP A 22 -13.32 21.42 5.46
N SER A 23 -13.73 22.40 4.64
CA SER A 23 -13.19 23.77 4.70
C SER A 23 -13.66 24.56 5.92
N ILE A 24 -14.69 24.09 6.64
CA ILE A 24 -15.28 24.75 7.80
C ILE A 24 -14.86 24.04 9.08
N ARG A 25 -15.06 22.72 9.13
CA ARG A 25 -14.71 21.92 10.30
C ARG A 25 -13.22 21.67 10.41
N LEU A 26 -12.47 21.72 9.31
CA LEU A 26 -11.06 21.37 9.24
C LEU A 26 -10.76 19.89 9.53
N ASP A 27 -11.78 19.03 9.58
CA ASP A 27 -11.57 17.59 9.66
C ASP A 27 -11.07 17.08 8.30
N ALA A 28 -10.12 16.16 8.34
CA ALA A 28 -9.41 15.68 7.15
C ALA A 28 -9.27 14.16 7.12
N ALA A 29 -9.22 13.63 5.90
CA ALA A 29 -8.88 12.26 5.56
C ALA A 29 -7.70 12.26 4.59
N ILE A 30 -6.76 11.35 4.80
CA ILE A 30 -5.67 11.07 3.86
C ILE A 30 -5.97 9.73 3.19
N ILE A 31 -5.78 9.65 1.87
CA ILE A 31 -6.09 8.46 1.07
C ILE A 31 -4.83 8.04 0.31
N ASP A 32 -4.52 6.73 0.36
CA ASP A 32 -3.40 6.06 -0.31
C ASP A 32 -2.03 6.73 -0.14
N PRO A 33 -1.60 7.09 1.10
CA PRO A 33 -0.38 7.86 1.28
C PRO A 33 0.89 7.01 1.07
N VAL A 34 1.86 7.54 0.32
CA VAL A 34 3.09 6.83 -0.03
C VAL A 34 4.18 7.01 1.04
N LEU A 35 4.86 5.92 1.36
CA LEU A 35 6.18 5.86 1.99
C LEU A 35 7.20 5.60 0.87
N ASN A 36 8.03 6.60 0.58
CA ASN A 36 8.96 6.51 -0.55
C ASN A 36 9.98 5.39 -0.29
N PHE A 37 10.17 4.49 -1.25
CA PHE A 37 11.12 3.39 -1.16
C PHE A 37 11.84 3.18 -2.50
N SER A 38 13.16 3.07 -2.46
CA SER A 38 14.00 2.77 -3.61
C SER A 38 14.55 1.35 -3.52
N ALA A 39 14.10 0.46 -4.39
CA ALA A 39 14.64 -0.90 -4.51
C ALA A 39 16.09 -0.96 -5.03
N HIS A 40 16.64 0.15 -5.52
CA HIS A 40 18.03 0.23 -5.98
C HIS A 40 19.01 0.57 -4.86
N SER A 41 18.57 1.33 -3.87
CA SER A 41 19.41 1.81 -2.76
C SER A 41 19.01 1.27 -1.40
N ASP A 42 17.90 0.52 -1.32
CA ASP A 42 17.31 -0.01 -0.10
C ASP A 42 16.97 1.06 0.95
N VAL A 43 16.72 2.29 0.50
CA VAL A 43 16.42 3.44 1.35
C VAL A 43 14.92 3.69 1.41
N ILE A 44 14.44 3.93 2.63
CA ILE A 44 13.11 4.50 2.90
C ILE A 44 13.26 6.00 3.14
N GLU A 45 12.43 6.78 2.44
CA GLU A 45 12.33 8.22 2.60
C GLU A 45 10.88 8.60 2.95
N THR A 46 10.69 9.81 3.50
CA THR A 46 9.39 10.28 3.97
C THR A 46 8.94 11.55 3.24
N ASN A 47 9.50 11.83 2.06
CA ASN A 47 9.34 13.10 1.35
C ASN A 47 7.87 13.44 1.11
N GLN A 48 7.11 12.53 0.49
CA GLN A 48 5.69 12.79 0.21
C GLN A 48 4.85 12.82 1.50
N ALA A 49 5.12 11.93 2.45
CA ALA A 49 4.42 11.92 3.72
C ALA A 49 4.62 13.23 4.50
N ASN A 50 5.83 13.81 4.44
CA ASN A 50 6.15 15.09 5.06
C ASN A 50 5.46 16.25 4.33
N GLU A 51 5.38 16.23 3.00
CA GLU A 51 4.62 17.23 2.22
C GLU A 51 3.14 17.26 2.63
N ILE A 52 2.53 16.09 2.86
CA ILE A 52 1.17 15.97 3.39
C ILE A 52 1.08 16.57 4.81
N LEU A 53 2.03 16.25 5.69
CA LEU A 53 2.07 16.78 7.06
C LEU A 53 2.24 18.30 7.11
N GLU A 54 3.09 18.85 6.23
CA GLU A 54 3.29 20.30 6.09
C GLU A 54 2.01 21.00 5.64
N THR A 55 1.29 20.42 4.67
CA THR A 55 0.00 20.93 4.21
C THR A 55 -1.05 20.92 5.33
N ILE A 56 -1.10 19.83 6.09
CA ILE A 56 -1.99 19.71 7.27
C ILE A 56 -1.66 20.77 8.32
N ALA A 57 -0.39 21.00 8.59
CA ALA A 57 0.05 21.99 9.57
C ALA A 57 -0.29 23.42 9.11
N ALA A 58 0.01 23.76 7.86
CA ALA A 58 -0.27 25.07 7.27
C ALA A 58 -1.76 25.42 7.31
N LYS A 59 -2.63 24.42 7.14
CA LYS A 59 -4.09 24.57 7.13
C LYS A 59 -4.77 24.23 8.47
N GLN A 60 -3.99 23.90 9.49
CA GLN A 60 -4.46 23.53 10.83
C GLN A 60 -5.50 22.39 10.82
N LEU A 61 -5.31 21.41 9.93
CA LEU A 61 -6.27 20.33 9.72
C LEU A 61 -6.20 19.26 10.83
N ARG A 62 -7.37 18.73 11.16
CA ARG A 62 -7.55 17.62 12.09
C ARG A 62 -7.75 16.32 11.31
N VAL A 63 -6.68 15.56 11.16
CA VAL A 63 -6.77 14.22 10.56
C VAL A 63 -7.62 13.33 11.45
N LYS A 64 -8.68 12.75 10.87
CA LYS A 64 -9.54 11.76 11.50
C LYS A 64 -9.37 10.38 10.87
N TRP A 65 -9.06 10.35 9.57
CA TRP A 65 -9.04 9.13 8.79
C TRP A 65 -7.75 9.01 7.98
N LEU A 66 -7.15 7.82 8.04
CA LEU A 66 -6.10 7.36 7.15
C LEU A 66 -6.68 6.18 6.38
N LEU A 67 -6.93 6.38 5.09
CA LEU A 67 -7.68 5.49 4.25
C LEU A 67 -6.76 4.84 3.22
N GLU A 68 -6.94 3.54 3.03
CA GLU A 68 -6.34 2.79 1.93
C GLU A 68 -7.45 2.24 1.04
N THR A 69 -7.31 2.42 -0.27
CA THR A 69 -8.26 1.87 -1.23
C THR A 69 -8.10 0.36 -1.37
N HIS A 70 -6.86 -0.13 -1.31
CA HIS A 70 -6.50 -1.55 -1.40
C HIS A 70 -5.10 -1.82 -0.83
N ALA A 71 -4.70 -3.10 -0.78
CA ALA A 71 -3.29 -3.45 -0.55
C ALA A 71 -2.50 -3.17 -1.82
N HIS A 72 -1.72 -2.09 -1.81
CA HIS A 72 -0.90 -1.69 -2.94
C HIS A 72 0.26 -2.66 -3.17
N ALA A 73 0.56 -2.93 -4.43
CA ALA A 73 1.69 -3.76 -4.87
C ALA A 73 2.81 -2.93 -5.52
N ASP A 74 2.55 -1.65 -5.74
CA ASP A 74 3.35 -0.69 -6.48
C ASP A 74 4.09 0.31 -5.59
N HIS A 75 3.66 0.50 -4.34
CA HIS A 75 4.29 1.41 -3.37
C HIS A 75 4.13 0.92 -1.93
N LEU A 76 4.96 1.43 -1.01
CA LEU A 76 4.79 1.20 0.43
C LEU A 76 3.86 2.28 0.99
N SER A 77 2.97 1.90 1.90
CA SER A 77 2.06 2.83 2.58
C SER A 77 2.76 3.56 3.74
N SER A 78 2.53 4.87 3.85
CA SER A 78 2.99 5.69 4.99
C SER A 78 1.95 5.88 6.10
N VAL A 79 0.82 5.17 6.10
CA VAL A 79 -0.24 5.35 7.12
C VAL A 79 0.26 5.17 8.56
N THR A 80 1.15 4.19 8.81
CA THR A 80 1.75 4.00 10.14
C THR A 80 2.64 5.18 10.53
N TYR A 81 3.45 5.68 9.60
CA TYR A 81 4.31 6.84 9.83
C TYR A 81 3.50 8.10 10.13
N LEU A 82 2.50 8.39 9.29
CA LEU A 82 1.61 9.54 9.44
C LEU A 82 0.84 9.50 10.76
N ARG A 83 0.27 8.34 11.12
CA ARG A 83 -0.42 8.17 12.41
C ARG A 83 0.51 8.46 13.58
N HIS A 84 1.72 7.90 13.57
CA HIS A 84 2.68 8.10 14.64
C HIS A 84 3.07 9.58 14.79
N GLN A 85 3.37 10.27 13.68
CA GLN A 85 3.71 11.69 13.70
C GLN A 85 2.56 12.53 14.27
N ARG A 86 1.32 12.26 13.84
CA ARG A 86 0.13 12.99 14.32
C ARG A 86 -0.16 12.72 15.81
N LEU A 87 -0.02 11.48 16.27
CA LEU A 87 -0.19 11.14 17.70
C LEU A 87 0.94 11.69 18.57
N THR A 88 2.15 11.84 18.03
CA THR A 88 3.25 12.53 18.74
C THR A 88 2.92 14.00 18.96
N GLN A 89 2.28 14.65 17.99
CA GLN A 89 1.87 16.07 18.07
C GLN A 89 0.57 16.28 18.88
N ASN A 90 -0.35 15.32 18.84
CA ASN A 90 -1.61 15.36 19.58
C ASN A 90 -1.99 13.93 20.05
N PRO A 91 -1.53 13.51 21.25
CA PRO A 91 -1.77 12.16 21.76
C PRO A 91 -3.25 11.77 21.92
N GLU A 92 -4.12 12.76 22.14
CA GLU A 92 -5.56 12.58 22.32
C GLU A 92 -6.33 12.51 20.98
N ALA A 93 -5.64 12.64 19.84
CA ALA A 93 -6.27 12.58 18.54
C ALA A 93 -6.83 11.18 18.26
N ASN A 94 -8.15 11.07 18.11
CA ASN A 94 -8.76 9.87 17.56
C ASN A 94 -8.54 9.82 16.04
N ILE A 95 -7.58 9.00 15.60
CA ILE A 95 -7.23 8.77 14.20
C ILE A 95 -7.48 7.30 13.86
N GLU A 96 -8.42 7.08 12.95
CA GLU A 96 -8.81 5.75 12.48
C GLU A 96 -8.06 5.41 11.19
N ILE A 97 -7.60 4.17 11.09
CA ILE A 97 -7.07 3.59 9.85
C ILE A 97 -8.15 2.69 9.31
N ALA A 98 -8.58 2.92 8.07
CA ALA A 98 -9.53 2.06 7.39
C ALA A 98 -9.00 1.69 6.01
N ILE A 99 -9.41 0.51 5.56
CA ILE A 99 -9.05 -0.01 4.26
C ILE A 99 -10.27 -0.72 3.68
N GLY A 100 -10.44 -0.71 2.35
CA GLY A 100 -11.58 -1.33 1.70
C GLY A 100 -11.77 -2.79 2.13
N GLN A 101 -13.03 -3.23 2.34
CA GLN A 101 -13.36 -4.55 2.94
C GLN A 101 -12.68 -5.75 2.24
N ARG A 102 -12.37 -5.61 0.94
CA ARG A 102 -11.69 -6.63 0.12
C ARG A 102 -10.19 -6.74 0.39
N ILE A 103 -9.68 -6.00 1.36
CA ILE A 103 -8.33 -6.22 1.87
C ILE A 103 -8.19 -7.57 2.54
N VAL A 104 -9.23 -8.00 3.27
CA VAL A 104 -9.29 -9.29 3.96
C VAL A 104 -8.87 -10.35 2.96
N GLU A 105 -9.45 -10.21 1.80
CA GLU A 105 -9.33 -11.02 0.65
C GLU A 105 -7.94 -11.05 -0.03
N VAL A 106 -7.30 -9.89 -0.20
CA VAL A 106 -5.90 -9.80 -0.69
C VAL A 106 -4.89 -10.27 0.36
N GLN A 107 -5.11 -9.92 1.63
CA GLN A 107 -4.27 -10.38 2.74
C GLN A 107 -4.21 -11.90 2.75
N GLN A 108 -5.34 -12.52 2.44
CA GLN A 108 -5.47 -13.95 2.41
C GLN A 108 -4.73 -14.63 1.25
N THR A 109 -4.83 -14.13 0.01
CA THR A 109 -4.07 -14.71 -1.13
C THR A 109 -2.56 -14.51 -0.98
N VAL A 110 -2.11 -13.33 -0.51
CA VAL A 110 -0.67 -13.07 -0.34
C VAL A 110 -0.09 -13.90 0.79
N ASN A 111 -0.90 -14.19 1.81
CA ASN A 111 -0.48 -15.08 2.86
C ASN A 111 -0.19 -16.50 2.33
N GLU A 112 -0.79 -17.01 1.25
CA GLU A 112 -0.46 -18.34 0.69
C GLU A 112 1.00 -18.44 0.20
N ILE A 113 1.50 -17.40 -0.45
CA ILE A 113 2.91 -17.28 -0.89
C ILE A 113 3.86 -17.23 0.33
N PHE A 114 3.35 -16.83 1.51
CA PHE A 114 4.09 -16.69 2.77
C PHE A 114 3.62 -17.64 3.91
N LYS A 115 2.77 -18.64 3.63
CA LYS A 115 2.08 -19.61 4.53
C LYS A 115 1.13 -19.09 5.65
N LEU A 116 0.01 -18.41 5.34
CA LEU A 116 -1.21 -18.21 6.19
C LEU A 116 -2.50 -18.06 5.28
N ASP A 117 -3.75 -18.14 5.78
CA ASP A 117 -4.99 -18.47 5.00
C ASP A 117 -6.03 -17.33 4.65
N CYS A 118 -6.60 -17.43 3.41
CA CYS A 118 -8.02 -17.50 2.85
C CYS A 118 -9.06 -16.36 2.44
N ASP A 119 -9.05 -15.84 1.17
CA ASP A 119 -10.11 -15.35 0.19
C ASP A 119 -10.83 -13.96 -0.08
N GLU A 120 -10.68 -13.52 -1.38
CA GLU A 120 -11.56 -12.78 -2.43
C GLU A 120 -11.60 -11.23 -2.90
N LYS A 121 -12.65 -10.56 -3.45
CA LYS A 121 -12.52 -9.31 -4.32
C LYS A 121 -13.73 -8.36 -4.51
N THR A 122 -13.50 -7.08 -4.95
CA THR A 122 -14.02 -6.35 -6.21
C THR A 122 -14.16 -4.77 -6.28
N HIS A 123 -13.80 -4.12 -7.41
CA HIS A 123 -14.47 -2.98 -8.17
C HIS A 123 -13.46 -2.14 -9.04
N ASN A 124 -13.53 -2.14 -10.39
CA ASN A 124 -12.70 -1.31 -11.30
C ASN A 124 -13.37 -0.99 -12.68
N ILE A 125 -12.90 0.08 -13.34
CA ILE A 125 -13.47 0.92 -14.41
C ILE A 125 -13.31 0.47 -15.88
N HIS A 126 -12.94 -0.79 -16.15
CA HIS A 126 -12.77 -1.29 -17.54
C HIS A 126 -14.08 -1.47 -18.34
N LEU A 127 -15.23 -1.03 -17.81
CA LEU A 127 -16.58 -1.32 -18.32
C LEU A 127 -17.28 -0.03 -18.79
N LYS A 128 -16.83 0.59 -19.89
CA LYS A 128 -17.61 1.66 -20.55
C LYS A 128 -18.84 1.13 -21.30
N THR A 129 -18.82 -0.15 -21.64
CA THR A 129 -19.96 -1.03 -21.91
C THR A 129 -19.55 -2.37 -21.29
N PRO A 130 -20.26 -2.97 -20.33
CA PRO A 130 -19.76 -4.16 -19.66
C PRO A 130 -19.72 -5.34 -20.65
N PRO A 131 -18.53 -5.84 -21.06
CA PRO A 131 -18.42 -7.17 -21.66
C PRO A 131 -19.08 -8.21 -20.76
N SER A 132 -19.48 -9.34 -21.35
CA SER A 132 -19.81 -10.52 -20.54
C SER A 132 -18.62 -10.86 -19.64
N GLU A 133 -18.88 -11.52 -18.51
CA GLU A 133 -17.81 -11.96 -17.60
C GLU A 133 -16.70 -12.73 -18.33
N GLN A 134 -17.07 -13.62 -19.25
CA GLN A 134 -16.13 -14.40 -20.06
C GLN A 134 -15.27 -13.52 -20.98
N GLU A 135 -15.87 -12.51 -21.60
CA GLU A 135 -15.17 -11.58 -22.47
C GLU A 135 -14.22 -10.68 -21.65
N TYR A 136 -14.63 -10.23 -20.47
CA TYR A 136 -13.76 -9.53 -19.53
C TYR A 136 -12.55 -10.38 -19.12
N LEU A 137 -12.79 -11.63 -18.71
CA LEU A 137 -11.73 -12.56 -18.31
C LEU A 137 -10.74 -12.79 -19.45
N SER A 138 -11.20 -13.07 -20.67
CA SER A 138 -10.31 -13.31 -21.82
C SER A 138 -9.41 -12.11 -22.16
N ILE A 139 -9.96 -10.89 -22.12
CA ILE A 139 -9.20 -9.65 -22.35
C ILE A 139 -8.15 -9.46 -21.26
N ARG A 140 -8.53 -9.69 -19.99
CA ARG A 140 -7.63 -9.56 -18.84
C ARG A 140 -6.55 -10.62 -18.86
N GLU A 141 -6.87 -11.89 -19.08
CA GLU A 141 -5.91 -12.99 -19.15
C GLU A 141 -4.89 -12.79 -20.27
N THR A 142 -5.32 -12.30 -21.43
CA THR A 142 -4.41 -12.03 -22.56
C THR A 142 -3.45 -10.91 -22.21
N ARG A 143 -3.96 -9.81 -21.66
CA ARG A 143 -3.14 -8.65 -21.27
C ARG A 143 -2.21 -8.96 -20.11
N ASP A 144 -2.73 -9.58 -19.05
CA ASP A 144 -2.00 -9.81 -17.80
C ASP A 144 -0.85 -10.83 -18.00
N LYS A 145 -0.91 -11.69 -19.02
CA LYS A 145 0.21 -12.57 -19.44
C LYS A 145 1.42 -11.83 -20.01
N GLU A 146 1.22 -10.66 -20.61
CA GLU A 146 2.28 -9.90 -21.27
C GLU A 146 2.92 -8.86 -20.35
N LEU A 147 2.32 -8.58 -19.19
CA LEU A 147 2.79 -7.55 -18.27
C LEU A 147 3.88 -8.10 -17.34
N PRO A 148 4.98 -7.35 -17.14
CA PRO A 148 5.95 -7.68 -16.11
C PRO A 148 5.34 -7.47 -14.72
N TYR A 149 5.81 -8.22 -13.74
CA TYR A 149 5.46 -7.98 -12.34
C TYR A 149 5.89 -6.56 -11.91
N PRO A 150 5.11 -5.88 -11.04
CA PRO A 150 5.51 -4.62 -10.46
C PRO A 150 6.85 -4.74 -9.75
N GLN A 151 7.72 -3.74 -9.91
CA GLN A 151 9.05 -3.75 -9.31
C GLN A 151 9.01 -3.88 -7.78
N LEU A 152 8.01 -3.25 -7.15
CA LEU A 152 7.84 -3.23 -5.69
C LEU A 152 6.87 -4.28 -5.17
N LEU A 153 6.49 -5.29 -5.97
CA LEU A 153 5.48 -6.28 -5.60
C LEU A 153 5.75 -6.91 -4.22
N PHE A 154 6.92 -7.50 -4.00
CA PHE A 154 7.23 -8.15 -2.73
C PHE A 154 7.46 -7.16 -1.57
N PRO A 155 8.21 -6.06 -1.74
CA PRO A 155 8.33 -5.02 -0.71
C PRO A 155 6.99 -4.45 -0.24
N ALA A 156 6.16 -4.01 -1.19
CA ALA A 156 4.88 -3.36 -0.92
C ALA A 156 3.93 -4.29 -0.19
N LEU A 157 3.76 -5.52 -0.69
CA LEU A 157 2.87 -6.50 -0.06
C LEU A 157 3.27 -6.83 1.39
N GLN A 158 4.56 -6.99 1.68
CA GLN A 158 5.02 -7.27 3.03
C GLN A 158 4.73 -6.13 4.03
N VAL A 159 4.71 -4.88 3.57
CA VAL A 159 4.51 -3.70 4.42
C VAL A 159 3.02 -3.35 4.52
N ASN A 160 2.31 -3.36 3.40
CA ASN A 160 0.94 -2.84 3.30
C ASN A 160 -0.08 -3.77 3.95
N ILE A 161 0.11 -5.09 3.87
CA ILE A 161 -0.72 -6.08 4.59
C ILE A 161 -0.65 -5.87 6.11
N ARG A 162 0.44 -5.26 6.61
CA ARG A 162 0.65 -4.91 8.01
C ARG A 162 0.26 -3.46 8.32
N ALA A 163 -0.61 -2.86 7.51
CA ALA A 163 -1.04 -1.45 7.61
C ALA A 163 0.14 -0.47 7.61
N GLY A 164 1.11 -0.67 6.71
CA GLY A 164 2.29 0.21 6.57
C GLY A 164 3.38 -0.03 7.63
N ARG A 165 3.26 -1.06 8.47
CA ARG A 165 4.31 -1.42 9.44
C ARG A 165 5.43 -2.18 8.76
N LEU A 166 6.65 -1.68 8.91
CA LEU A 166 7.86 -2.40 8.50
C LEU A 166 8.04 -3.70 9.32
N PRO A 167 8.72 -4.71 8.75
CA PRO A 167 9.15 -5.87 9.51
C PRO A 167 9.90 -5.49 10.78
N LYS A 168 9.76 -6.31 11.83
CA LYS A 168 10.47 -6.07 13.09
C LYS A 168 11.97 -6.08 12.83
N SER A 169 12.66 -5.03 13.26
CA SER A 169 14.11 -4.96 13.13
C SER A 169 14.80 -5.98 14.04
N GLN A 170 15.87 -6.59 13.53
CA GLN A 170 16.81 -7.40 14.30
C GLN A 170 18.16 -6.68 14.26
N ARG A 171 18.71 -6.36 15.44
CA ARG A 171 19.98 -5.62 15.58
C ARG A 171 20.02 -4.30 14.79
N GLY A 172 18.90 -3.58 14.76
CA GLY A 172 18.77 -2.29 14.05
C GLY A 172 18.49 -2.41 12.55
N VAL A 173 18.44 -3.63 11.99
CA VAL A 173 18.15 -3.85 10.56
C VAL A 173 16.78 -4.47 10.40
N SER A 174 15.91 -3.82 9.62
CA SER A 174 14.67 -4.41 9.12
C SER A 174 14.94 -5.03 7.75
N SER A 175 14.48 -6.26 7.53
CA SER A 175 14.75 -6.99 6.29
C SER A 175 13.45 -7.39 5.58
N LEU A 176 13.39 -7.10 4.29
CA LEU A 176 12.36 -7.60 3.39
C LEU A 176 12.80 -8.95 2.80
N ARG A 177 11.85 -9.86 2.59
CA ARG A 177 12.12 -11.18 1.99
C ARG A 177 11.70 -11.19 0.54
N ILE A 178 12.55 -11.74 -0.32
CA ILE A 178 12.23 -11.98 -1.72
C ILE A 178 12.10 -13.49 -1.90
N PRO A 179 10.92 -14.03 -2.27
CA PRO A 179 10.78 -15.44 -2.52
C PRO A 179 11.58 -15.82 -3.77
N LEU A 180 12.28 -16.95 -3.69
CA LEU A 180 13.05 -17.49 -4.80
C LEU A 180 12.27 -18.65 -5.42
N ASN A 181 12.05 -18.60 -6.73
CA ASN A 181 11.53 -19.74 -7.47
C ASN A 181 12.70 -20.65 -7.85
N ILE A 182 12.96 -21.66 -7.02
CA ILE A 182 14.07 -22.60 -7.20
C ILE A 182 13.56 -23.83 -7.95
N PRO A 183 14.13 -24.19 -9.11
CA PRO A 183 13.75 -25.42 -9.81
C PRO A 183 13.95 -26.66 -8.92
N ASN A 184 12.99 -27.59 -8.93
CA ASN A 184 13.00 -28.80 -8.09
C ASN A 184 14.32 -29.58 -8.05
N PRO A 185 15.05 -29.79 -9.17
CA PRO A 185 16.35 -30.47 -9.11
C PRO A 185 17.40 -29.71 -8.28
N LEU A 186 17.40 -28.38 -8.38
CA LEU A 186 18.33 -27.53 -7.62
C LEU A 186 17.94 -27.51 -6.13
N LEU A 187 16.65 -27.41 -5.83
CA LEU A 187 16.14 -27.43 -4.46
C LEU A 187 16.58 -28.72 -3.73
N LYS A 188 16.34 -29.88 -4.34
CA LYS A 188 16.77 -31.19 -3.78
C LYS A 188 18.27 -31.28 -3.54
N THR A 189 19.08 -30.67 -4.42
CA THR A 189 20.53 -30.64 -4.28
C THR A 189 20.93 -29.90 -3.02
N TYR A 190 20.38 -28.71 -2.79
CA TYR A 190 20.67 -27.90 -1.60
C TYR A 190 20.11 -28.51 -0.31
N GLU A 191 18.95 -29.18 -0.36
CA GLU A 191 18.39 -29.88 0.80
C GLU A 191 19.22 -31.09 1.23
N SER A 192 19.93 -31.74 0.30
CA SER A 192 20.75 -32.93 0.60
C SER A 192 22.09 -32.65 1.28
N ILE A 193 22.52 -31.38 1.32
CA ILE A 193 23.81 -30.93 1.87
C ILE A 193 23.67 -30.12 3.17
N GLN A 194 22.44 -29.96 3.69
CA GLN A 194 22.12 -29.35 4.99
C GLN A 194 21.87 -30.42 6.04
#